data_AF-A0A7Y0FS33-F1
#
_entry.id   AF-A0A7Y0FS33-F1
#
_cell.length_a   1.000
_cell.length_b   1.000
_cell.length_c   1.000
_cell.angle_alpha   90.00
_cell.angle_beta   90.00
_cell.angle_gamma   90.00
#
_symmetry.space_group_name_H-M   'P 1'
#
loop_
_entity.id
_entity.type
_entity.pdbx_description
1 polymer ?
#
loop_
_entity_poly.entity_id
_entity_poly.type
_entity_poly.pdbx_seq_one_letter_code
_entity_poly.pdbx_strand_id
1 'polypeptide(L)'
;MAIVKKANNINVQVTNNYTSLSKVSHEESGEVIIKATKQNLELSSQRRAILQGHGRESAGEDKAPLRVLNVEGPFDDKEMKVSLMEKDKWYTFKATQFNRKAEEKELKELKWARQYDDGKIVETTDSGAKGSKNIFFMVKSTTQASKIRIYAYFKKANKNVSAEAKIVQQEIILIVGTEQHSANYGNKMMFPAQAVREIRQNYSAYKYLTILMFTDGYNSEELSNPENSAKAFNANVNFKKINTVTDLINYFNKGDSKVIRGNVKISTIKVFAHGLPSIFDFGLDGKNQLTQRFEIKHISEIKKESFVSSPIIYSFACRTGNLDNRPEASKKGYTYDSNWIELVKPQESLAQKLADYFNATVYAYIKRSEYKSTWDDKGNKAYKNKYIQIEDEDLNGEAYRPNQWDEALWNPQGAYAPPTVGTTPTGLPSQVYKFEKNKKAVPK
;
A
#
# COMPACT_ATOMS: atom_id res chain seq x y z
N MET A 1 35.07 -7.68 -71.84
CA MET A 1 35.80 -8.92 -71.52
C MET A 1 35.00 -9.68 -70.48
N ALA A 2 34.45 -10.84 -70.83
CA ALA A 2 33.77 -11.72 -69.89
C ALA A 2 34.69 -12.91 -69.61
N ILE A 3 35.03 -13.13 -68.34
CA ILE A 3 35.75 -14.34 -67.93
C ILE A 3 34.70 -15.42 -67.74
N VAL A 4 34.68 -16.42 -68.62
CA VAL A 4 33.80 -17.59 -68.51
C VAL A 4 34.64 -18.74 -67.95
N LYS A 5 34.32 -19.18 -66.73
CA LYS A 5 34.90 -20.38 -66.12
C LYS A 5 33.77 -21.29 -65.65
N LYS A 6 33.81 -22.57 -66.05
CA LYS A 6 33.01 -23.63 -65.43
C LYS A 6 33.56 -23.90 -64.02
N ALA A 7 32.70 -23.76 -63.02
CA ALA A 7 33.00 -24.14 -61.64
C ALA A 7 31.97 -25.17 -61.20
N ASN A 8 32.43 -26.37 -60.85
CA ASN A 8 31.54 -27.47 -60.44
C ASN A 8 31.21 -27.44 -58.93
N ASN A 9 31.83 -26.52 -58.17
CA ASN A 9 31.67 -26.40 -56.71
C ASN A 9 31.81 -24.93 -56.29
N ILE A 10 30.75 -24.14 -56.41
CA ILE A 10 30.73 -22.75 -55.94
C ILE A 10 30.32 -22.74 -54.47
N ASN A 11 31.23 -22.34 -53.58
CA ASN A 11 30.93 -22.08 -52.18
C ASN A 11 30.56 -20.60 -52.01
N VAL A 12 29.32 -20.32 -51.60
CA VAL A 12 28.84 -18.96 -51.34
C VAL A 12 28.80 -18.74 -49.83
N GLN A 13 29.64 -17.83 -49.33
CA GLN A 13 29.63 -17.43 -47.92
C GLN A 13 28.91 -16.08 -47.79
N VAL A 14 27.78 -16.08 -47.06
CA VAL A 14 26.96 -14.88 -46.82
C VAL A 14 27.32 -14.30 -45.46
N THR A 15 27.72 -13.03 -45.40
CA THR A 15 28.18 -12.35 -44.16
C THR A 15 27.06 -11.62 -43.39
N ASN A 16 25.79 -11.88 -43.67
CA ASN A 16 24.61 -11.28 -43.01
C ASN A 16 23.45 -12.29 -42.84
N ASN A 17 22.37 -11.87 -42.14
CA ASN A 17 21.19 -12.70 -41.90
C ASN A 17 20.43 -13.06 -43.20
N TYR A 18 20.16 -14.34 -43.41
CA TYR A 18 19.33 -14.87 -44.51
C TYR A 18 18.31 -15.90 -43.99
N THR A 19 17.15 -15.97 -44.64
CA THR A 19 16.11 -16.98 -44.37
C THR A 19 16.05 -17.98 -45.52
N SER A 20 16.50 -19.21 -45.29
CA SER A 20 16.32 -20.33 -46.23
C SER A 20 14.96 -20.99 -46.03
N LEU A 21 14.23 -21.25 -47.12
CA LEU A 21 12.97 -22.00 -47.11
C LEU A 21 13.11 -23.47 -47.53
N SER A 22 14.33 -24.01 -47.66
CA SER A 22 14.54 -25.45 -47.87
C SER A 22 15.81 -25.97 -47.19
N LYS A 23 15.75 -27.21 -46.70
CA LYS A 23 16.91 -27.96 -46.19
C LYS A 23 17.56 -28.69 -47.37
N VAL A 24 18.59 -28.06 -47.94
CA VAL A 24 19.59 -28.59 -48.90
C VAL A 24 19.01 -29.17 -50.19
N SER A 25 19.36 -28.58 -51.33
CA SER A 25 19.21 -29.17 -52.66
C SER A 25 20.58 -29.47 -53.27
N HIS A 26 20.80 -30.70 -53.70
CA HIS A 26 21.85 -31.04 -54.65
C HIS A 26 21.23 -31.23 -56.02
N GLU A 27 21.62 -30.44 -57.01
CA GLU A 27 21.43 -30.74 -58.42
C GLU A 27 22.52 -30.06 -59.27
N GLU A 28 23.01 -30.77 -60.28
CA GLU A 28 23.93 -30.23 -61.28
C GLU A 28 23.17 -29.28 -62.21
N SER A 29 23.32 -27.97 -62.01
CA SER A 29 22.74 -27.00 -62.95
C SER A 29 23.65 -26.84 -64.18
N GLY A 30 23.07 -27.05 -65.36
CA GLY A 30 23.60 -26.48 -66.60
C GLY A 30 23.76 -24.96 -66.50
N GLU A 31 24.84 -24.47 -67.10
CA GLU A 31 25.32 -23.08 -67.24
C GLU A 31 24.57 -21.97 -66.48
N VAL A 32 25.25 -21.40 -65.46
CA VAL A 32 24.77 -20.25 -64.68
C VAL A 32 25.50 -18.98 -65.15
N ILE A 33 24.75 -18.00 -65.67
CA ILE A 33 25.31 -16.70 -66.07
C ILE A 33 25.05 -15.68 -64.96
N ILE A 34 26.12 -15.18 -64.34
CA ILE A 34 26.06 -14.12 -63.32
C ILE A 34 26.49 -12.81 -63.96
N LYS A 35 25.60 -11.80 -63.97
CA LYS A 35 25.88 -10.47 -64.50
C LYS A 35 25.81 -9.46 -63.36
N ALA A 36 26.94 -8.87 -62.99
CA ALA A 36 26.99 -7.84 -61.97
C ALA A 36 26.57 -6.48 -62.55
N THR A 37 25.33 -6.07 -62.34
CA THR A 37 24.91 -4.67 -62.46
C THR A 37 25.06 -4.00 -61.10
N LYS A 38 25.44 -2.73 -61.08
CA LYS A 38 25.93 -2.02 -59.88
C LYS A 38 24.94 -1.91 -58.70
N GLN A 39 23.74 -2.49 -58.78
CA GLN A 39 22.79 -2.66 -57.66
C GLN A 39 21.96 -3.94 -57.85
N ASN A 40 21.89 -4.76 -56.79
CA ASN A 40 21.19 -6.04 -56.61
C ASN A 40 21.54 -7.21 -57.55
N LEU A 41 21.73 -8.40 -56.96
CA LEU A 41 21.95 -9.66 -57.66
C LEU A 41 20.59 -10.34 -57.90
N GLU A 42 20.09 -10.33 -59.14
CA GLU A 42 18.89 -11.10 -59.52
C GLU A 42 19.30 -12.42 -60.19
N LEU A 43 18.73 -13.53 -59.71
CA LEU A 43 18.90 -14.86 -60.29
C LEU A 43 17.60 -15.26 -61.01
N SER A 44 17.65 -15.39 -62.33
CA SER A 44 16.51 -15.87 -63.14
C SER A 44 16.86 -17.18 -63.85
N SER A 45 16.05 -18.22 -63.67
CA SER A 45 16.15 -19.50 -64.41
C SER A 45 15.08 -19.57 -65.51
N GLN A 46 15.42 -20.09 -66.68
CA GLN A 46 14.53 -20.20 -67.85
C GLN A 46 13.58 -21.41 -67.84
N ARG A 47 13.59 -22.28 -66.82
CA ARG A 47 12.67 -23.44 -66.76
C ARG A 47 11.75 -23.39 -65.52
N ARG A 48 10.45 -23.52 -65.77
CA ARG A 48 9.40 -23.68 -64.76
C ARG A 48 9.58 -25.05 -64.08
N ALA A 49 9.93 -25.06 -62.79
CA ALA A 49 10.05 -26.29 -62.02
C ALA A 49 8.66 -26.91 -61.78
N ILE A 50 8.46 -28.15 -62.24
CA ILE A 50 7.32 -28.98 -61.82
C ILE A 50 7.83 -29.89 -60.71
N LEU A 51 7.39 -29.65 -59.48
CA LEU A 51 7.67 -30.49 -58.32
C LEU A 51 6.64 -31.63 -58.30
N GLN A 52 7.05 -32.85 -58.65
CA GLN A 52 6.29 -34.07 -58.37
C GLN A 52 6.91 -34.78 -57.15
N GLY A 53 6.29 -34.60 -55.99
CA GLY A 53 6.63 -35.37 -54.79
C GLY A 53 5.90 -36.71 -54.80
N HIS A 54 6.64 -37.82 -54.81
CA HIS A 54 6.09 -39.13 -54.49
C HIS A 54 5.72 -39.18 -53.00
N GLY A 55 4.41 -39.22 -52.74
CA GLY A 55 3.83 -39.19 -51.40
C GLY A 55 4.20 -40.42 -50.57
N ARG A 56 4.71 -40.18 -49.36
CA ARG A 56 4.34 -41.02 -48.22
C ARG A 56 3.03 -40.46 -47.67
N GLU A 57 1.97 -41.23 -47.83
CA GLU A 57 0.69 -41.01 -47.16
C GLU A 57 0.91 -41.12 -45.64
N SER A 58 1.13 -39.99 -44.98
CA SER A 58 0.81 -39.69 -43.58
C SER A 58 1.55 -38.42 -43.13
N ALA A 59 1.03 -37.26 -43.47
CA ALA A 59 1.37 -36.02 -42.76
C ALA A 59 0.15 -35.10 -42.83
N GLY A 60 -0.56 -35.00 -41.71
CA GLY A 60 -1.58 -33.97 -41.53
C GLY A 60 -0.94 -32.59 -41.75
N GLU A 61 -1.71 -31.66 -42.31
CA GLU A 61 -1.31 -30.27 -42.52
C GLU A 61 -0.49 -29.75 -41.33
N ASP A 62 0.75 -29.32 -41.58
CA ASP A 62 1.62 -28.71 -40.57
C ASP A 62 0.99 -27.39 -40.11
N LYS A 63 0.12 -27.47 -39.10
CA LYS A 63 -0.54 -26.30 -38.52
C LYS A 63 0.52 -25.41 -37.88
N ALA A 64 0.51 -24.12 -38.23
CA ALA A 64 1.37 -23.14 -37.59
C ALA A 64 1.25 -23.20 -36.05
N PRO A 65 2.35 -23.05 -35.28
CA PRO A 65 2.28 -23.08 -33.83
C PRO A 65 1.28 -22.06 -33.28
N LEU A 66 0.45 -22.48 -32.33
CA LEU A 66 -0.53 -21.60 -31.69
C LEU A 66 0.17 -20.51 -30.86
N ARG A 67 -0.32 -19.28 -30.98
CA ARG A 67 0.22 -18.10 -30.27
C ARG A 67 -0.93 -17.23 -29.79
N VAL A 68 -0.76 -16.66 -28.59
CA VAL A 68 -1.63 -15.60 -28.09
C VAL A 68 -1.23 -14.30 -28.79
N LEU A 69 -2.22 -13.50 -29.21
CA LEU A 69 -2.03 -12.20 -29.83
C LEU A 69 -2.48 -11.06 -28.91
N ASN A 70 -3.48 -11.28 -28.06
CA ASN A 70 -3.99 -10.25 -27.15
C ASN A 70 -4.36 -10.82 -25.78
N VAL A 71 -4.07 -10.03 -24.74
CA VAL A 71 -4.47 -10.28 -23.35
C VAL A 71 -5.19 -9.04 -22.84
N GLU A 72 -6.37 -9.25 -22.27
CA GLU A 72 -7.19 -8.19 -21.71
C GLU A 72 -7.43 -8.42 -20.22
N GLY A 73 -7.68 -7.32 -19.52
CA GLY A 73 -7.95 -7.27 -18.09
C GLY A 73 -7.15 -6.14 -17.44
N PRO A 74 -7.22 -6.03 -16.11
CA PRO A 74 -8.08 -6.81 -15.21
C PRO A 74 -9.57 -6.47 -15.40
N PHE A 75 -10.42 -7.48 -15.29
CA PHE A 75 -11.87 -7.34 -15.16
C PHE A 75 -12.28 -7.59 -13.71
N ASP A 76 -13.17 -6.76 -13.17
CA ASP A 76 -13.72 -6.94 -11.83
C ASP A 76 -14.83 -8.03 -11.80
N ASP A 77 -15.45 -8.19 -10.63
CA ASP A 77 -16.54 -9.15 -10.38
C ASP A 77 -17.81 -8.86 -11.20
N LYS A 78 -17.92 -7.67 -11.80
CA LYS A 78 -19.02 -7.27 -12.69
C LYS A 78 -18.62 -7.33 -14.16
N GLU A 79 -17.50 -7.98 -14.47
CA GLU A 79 -16.93 -8.09 -15.82
C GLU A 79 -16.57 -6.72 -16.44
N MET A 80 -16.37 -5.69 -15.61
CA MET A 80 -15.96 -4.37 -16.05
C MET A 80 -14.43 -4.27 -16.04
N LYS A 81 -13.86 -3.79 -17.16
CA LYS A 81 -12.41 -3.57 -17.25
C LYS A 81 -12.00 -2.39 -16.37
N VAL A 82 -11.01 -2.61 -15.51
CA VAL A 82 -10.47 -1.58 -14.61
C VAL A 82 -8.98 -1.35 -14.88
N SER A 83 -8.50 -0.13 -14.61
CA SER A 83 -7.08 0.24 -14.75
C SER A 83 -6.30 0.15 -13.43
N LEU A 84 -7.01 -0.05 -12.31
CA LEU A 84 -6.48 -0.01 -10.96
C LEU A 84 -7.01 -1.20 -10.14
N MET A 85 -6.10 -2.02 -9.63
CA MET A 85 -6.40 -3.23 -8.87
C MET A 85 -6.28 -2.97 -7.37
N GLU A 86 -7.33 -3.32 -6.62
CA GLU A 86 -7.29 -3.40 -5.17
C GLU A 86 -6.55 -4.66 -4.72
N LYS A 87 -5.84 -4.56 -3.59
CA LYS A 87 -5.19 -5.72 -2.98
C LYS A 87 -6.23 -6.62 -2.32
N ASP A 88 -5.94 -7.91 -2.29
CA ASP A 88 -6.80 -8.98 -1.76
C ASP A 88 -8.19 -9.07 -2.44
N LYS A 89 -8.33 -8.51 -3.64
CA LYS A 89 -9.47 -8.69 -4.53
C LYS A 89 -9.07 -9.52 -5.76
N TRP A 90 -9.92 -10.46 -6.15
CA TRP A 90 -9.74 -11.25 -7.36
C TRP A 90 -10.17 -10.48 -8.60
N TYR A 91 -9.38 -10.61 -9.66
CA TYR A 91 -9.65 -10.04 -10.98
C TYR A 91 -9.44 -11.09 -12.05
N THR A 92 -10.16 -10.96 -13.15
CA THR A 92 -10.03 -11.85 -14.31
C THR A 92 -9.14 -11.22 -15.38
N PHE A 93 -8.23 -12.00 -15.94
CA PHE A 93 -7.50 -11.68 -17.18
C PHE A 93 -7.83 -12.71 -18.24
N LYS A 94 -7.91 -12.30 -19.51
CA LYS A 94 -8.42 -13.11 -20.62
C LYS A 94 -7.46 -13.06 -21.80
N ALA A 95 -7.09 -14.22 -22.35
CA ALA A 95 -6.43 -14.34 -23.63
C ALA A 95 -7.51 -14.30 -24.73
N THR A 96 -7.73 -13.13 -25.33
CA THR A 96 -8.90 -12.86 -26.19
C THR A 96 -8.65 -13.16 -27.66
N GLN A 97 -7.41 -13.10 -28.13
CA GLN A 97 -7.06 -13.30 -29.54
C GLN A 97 -5.89 -14.26 -29.71
N PHE A 98 -5.97 -15.08 -30.76
CA PHE A 98 -4.98 -16.08 -31.15
C PHE A 98 -4.73 -16.00 -32.64
N ASN A 99 -3.55 -16.43 -33.11
CA ASN A 99 -3.19 -16.41 -34.53
C ASN A 99 -4.03 -17.37 -35.40
N ARG A 100 -4.69 -18.34 -34.78
CA ARG A 100 -5.68 -19.23 -35.40
C ARG A 100 -6.64 -19.76 -34.34
N LYS A 101 -7.69 -20.46 -34.78
CA LYS A 101 -8.60 -21.16 -33.86
C LYS A 101 -7.79 -22.16 -33.01
N ALA A 102 -7.90 -22.00 -31.68
CA ALA A 102 -7.25 -22.87 -30.71
C ALA A 102 -8.10 -24.12 -30.47
N GLU A 103 -7.48 -25.30 -30.52
CA GLU A 103 -8.11 -26.55 -30.13
C GLU A 103 -8.05 -26.74 -28.61
N GLU A 104 -9.03 -27.44 -28.02
CA GLU A 104 -9.10 -27.63 -26.55
C GLU A 104 -7.86 -28.31 -25.97
N LYS A 105 -7.27 -29.28 -26.70
CA LYS A 105 -6.03 -29.95 -26.28
C LYS A 105 -4.84 -29.01 -26.26
N GLU A 106 -4.78 -28.03 -27.17
CA GLU A 106 -3.68 -27.05 -27.23
C GLU A 106 -3.81 -26.03 -26.11
N LEU A 107 -5.04 -25.65 -25.75
CA LEU A 107 -5.28 -24.73 -24.65
C LEU A 107 -4.72 -25.25 -23.32
N LYS A 108 -4.63 -26.58 -23.12
CA LYS A 108 -3.98 -27.22 -21.96
C LYS A 108 -2.52 -26.78 -21.76
N GLU A 109 -1.85 -26.37 -22.83
CA GLU A 109 -0.47 -25.87 -22.80
C GLU A 109 -0.37 -24.36 -22.58
N LEU A 110 -1.51 -23.63 -22.53
CA LEU A 110 -1.52 -22.21 -22.26
C LEU A 110 -1.00 -21.94 -20.84
N LYS A 111 0.04 -21.13 -20.76
CA LYS A 111 0.68 -20.68 -19.52
C LYS A 111 0.40 -19.22 -19.27
N TRP A 112 0.44 -18.88 -17.98
CA TRP A 112 0.30 -17.52 -17.50
C TRP A 112 1.53 -17.12 -16.70
N ALA A 113 1.91 -15.86 -16.78
CA ALA A 113 2.98 -15.30 -15.95
C ALA A 113 2.61 -13.90 -15.49
N ARG A 114 3.30 -13.45 -14.44
CA ARG A 114 3.20 -12.11 -13.89
C ARG A 114 4.55 -11.43 -13.84
N GLN A 115 4.54 -10.12 -13.95
CA GLN A 115 5.66 -9.25 -13.64
C GLN A 115 5.13 -8.14 -12.72
N TYR A 116 5.76 -7.97 -11.56
CA TYR A 116 5.53 -6.80 -10.72
C TYR A 116 6.54 -5.72 -11.09
N ASP A 117 6.04 -4.49 -11.23
CA ASP A 117 6.80 -3.35 -11.72
C ASP A 117 7.62 -3.73 -12.97
N ASP A 118 8.93 -3.46 -12.95
CA ASP A 118 9.86 -3.86 -14.02
C ASP A 118 10.78 -5.02 -13.57
N GLY A 119 10.30 -5.81 -12.60
CA GLY A 119 11.02 -6.94 -12.02
C GLY A 119 11.05 -8.19 -12.92
N LYS A 120 11.30 -9.36 -12.32
CA LYS A 120 11.35 -10.63 -13.06
C LYS A 120 9.94 -11.10 -13.46
N ILE A 121 9.86 -11.72 -14.64
CA ILE A 121 8.66 -12.45 -15.08
C ILE A 121 8.66 -13.80 -14.36
N VAL A 122 7.57 -14.10 -13.68
CA VAL A 122 7.38 -15.34 -12.89
C VAL A 122 6.13 -16.05 -13.39
N GLU A 123 6.24 -17.31 -13.77
CA GLU A 123 5.09 -18.15 -14.14
C GLU A 123 4.12 -18.25 -12.95
N THR A 124 2.83 -18.03 -13.20
CA THR A 124 1.81 -18.08 -12.15
C THR A 124 1.31 -19.50 -11.99
N THR A 125 1.66 -20.14 -10.88
CA THR A 125 1.19 -21.49 -10.51
C THR A 125 -0.08 -21.48 -9.67
N ASP A 126 -0.45 -20.32 -9.12
CA ASP A 126 -1.32 -20.21 -7.93
C ASP A 126 -2.82 -20.02 -8.23
N SER A 127 -3.27 -20.23 -9.46
CA SER A 127 -4.69 -20.15 -9.77
C SER A 127 -5.03 -21.03 -10.96
N GLY A 128 -5.69 -22.17 -10.67
CA GLY A 128 -6.53 -23.06 -11.50
C GLY A 128 -6.61 -22.96 -13.04
N ALA A 129 -5.59 -22.47 -13.75
CA ALA A 129 -5.71 -21.94 -15.11
C ALA A 129 -4.73 -22.58 -16.11
N LYS A 130 -4.10 -23.71 -15.80
CA LYS A 130 -3.50 -24.53 -16.88
C LYS A 130 -4.65 -25.06 -17.73
N GLY A 131 -4.74 -24.63 -18.99
CA GLY A 131 -5.85 -25.02 -19.86
C GLY A 131 -6.93 -23.99 -20.12
N SER A 132 -6.93 -22.87 -19.41
CA SER A 132 -8.01 -21.88 -19.50
C SER A 132 -7.57 -20.62 -20.22
N LYS A 133 -8.45 -20.11 -21.10
CA LYS A 133 -8.29 -18.78 -21.72
C LYS A 133 -8.39 -17.63 -20.69
N ASN A 134 -8.82 -17.93 -19.47
CA ASN A 134 -8.95 -16.97 -18.40
C ASN A 134 -8.07 -17.38 -17.22
N ILE A 135 -7.51 -16.39 -16.53
CA ILE A 135 -6.88 -16.57 -15.22
C ILE A 135 -7.53 -15.63 -14.22
N PHE A 136 -7.77 -16.15 -13.02
CA PHE A 136 -8.12 -15.34 -11.85
C PHE A 136 -6.83 -14.99 -11.13
N PHE A 137 -6.64 -13.71 -10.84
CA PHE A 137 -5.43 -13.21 -10.21
C PHE A 137 -5.77 -12.23 -9.08
N MET A 138 -5.05 -12.36 -7.96
CA MET A 138 -5.19 -11.49 -6.80
C MET A 138 -3.82 -10.99 -6.36
N VAL A 139 -3.70 -9.68 -6.16
CA VAL A 139 -2.49 -9.07 -5.60
C VAL A 139 -2.60 -9.09 -4.07
N LYS A 140 -1.64 -9.71 -3.37
CA LYS A 140 -1.66 -9.77 -1.90
C LYS A 140 -1.40 -8.40 -1.26
N SER A 141 -2.03 -8.11 -0.11
CA SER A 141 -1.81 -6.88 0.68
C SER A 141 -0.33 -6.56 0.97
N THR A 142 0.49 -7.59 1.20
CA THR A 142 1.93 -7.46 1.48
C THR A 142 2.77 -6.98 0.28
N THR A 143 2.21 -7.02 -0.92
CA THR A 143 2.89 -6.59 -2.16
C THR A 143 3.14 -5.09 -2.14
N GLN A 144 4.40 -4.68 -2.35
CA GLN A 144 4.81 -3.27 -2.41
C GLN A 144 4.84 -2.70 -3.83
N ALA A 145 4.53 -3.53 -4.83
CA ALA A 145 4.56 -3.14 -6.24
C ALA A 145 3.50 -2.09 -6.58
N SER A 146 3.82 -1.25 -7.56
CA SER A 146 2.94 -0.17 -8.05
C SER A 146 2.12 -0.57 -9.27
N LYS A 147 2.61 -1.53 -10.05
CA LYS A 147 1.93 -2.09 -11.22
C LYS A 147 2.16 -3.59 -11.32
N ILE A 148 1.23 -4.26 -12.00
CA ILE A 148 1.36 -5.65 -12.40
C ILE A 148 1.12 -5.76 -13.89
N ARG A 149 1.87 -6.66 -14.51
CA ARG A 149 1.67 -7.08 -15.89
C ARG A 149 1.43 -8.57 -15.95
N ILE A 150 0.37 -8.99 -16.62
CA ILE A 150 -0.03 -10.39 -16.79
C ILE A 150 0.18 -10.79 -18.25
N TYR A 151 0.77 -11.95 -18.44
CA TYR A 151 1.13 -12.53 -19.74
C TYR A 151 0.40 -13.85 -19.93
N ALA A 152 0.03 -14.14 -21.18
CA ALA A 152 -0.43 -15.45 -21.60
C ALA A 152 0.44 -15.94 -22.78
N TYR A 153 0.91 -17.18 -22.74
CA TYR A 153 1.85 -17.70 -23.73
C TYR A 153 1.91 -19.24 -23.76
N PHE A 154 2.34 -19.80 -24.89
CA PHE A 154 2.61 -21.25 -25.03
C PHE A 154 4.10 -21.58 -24.86
N LYS A 155 4.99 -20.79 -25.48
CA LYS A 155 6.45 -21.01 -25.44
C LYS A 155 7.19 -20.01 -24.54
N LYS A 156 7.00 -18.70 -24.79
CA LYS A 156 7.68 -17.63 -24.05
C LYS A 156 6.77 -16.41 -23.92
N ALA A 157 6.81 -15.77 -22.75
CA ALA A 157 6.11 -14.52 -22.49
C ALA A 157 6.61 -13.39 -23.42
N ASN A 158 5.68 -12.59 -23.93
CA ASN A 158 5.97 -11.44 -24.79
C ASN A 158 5.36 -10.17 -24.18
N LYS A 159 6.17 -9.13 -23.98
CA LYS A 159 5.72 -7.84 -23.41
C LYS A 159 4.62 -7.17 -24.22
N ASN A 160 4.59 -7.37 -25.54
CA ASN A 160 3.54 -6.83 -26.42
C ASN A 160 2.23 -7.61 -26.34
N VAL A 161 2.24 -8.81 -25.73
CA VAL A 161 1.07 -9.67 -25.54
C VAL A 161 0.85 -9.82 -24.04
N SER A 162 0.48 -8.71 -23.40
CA SER A 162 0.27 -8.63 -21.96
C SER A 162 -0.76 -7.56 -21.62
N ALA A 163 -1.40 -7.71 -20.46
CA ALA A 163 -2.23 -6.67 -19.86
C ALA A 163 -1.50 -6.06 -18.66
N GLU A 164 -1.47 -4.74 -18.56
CA GLU A 164 -0.88 -4.02 -17.43
C GLU A 164 -1.98 -3.28 -16.65
N ALA A 165 -1.87 -3.30 -15.32
CA ALA A 165 -2.70 -2.50 -14.44
C ALA A 165 -1.89 -1.91 -13.30
N LYS A 166 -2.36 -0.77 -12.80
CA LYS A 166 -1.84 -0.17 -11.57
C LYS A 166 -2.38 -0.94 -10.37
N ILE A 167 -1.66 -0.90 -9.27
CA ILE A 167 -2.06 -1.48 -7.99
C ILE A 167 -2.32 -0.33 -7.02
N VAL A 168 -3.46 -0.37 -6.33
CA VAL A 168 -3.76 0.57 -5.26
C VAL A 168 -2.65 0.54 -4.22
N GLN A 169 -2.08 1.70 -3.96
CA GLN A 169 -1.11 1.88 -2.90
C GLN A 169 -1.82 2.15 -1.58
N GLN A 170 -1.13 1.90 -0.47
CA GLN A 170 -1.70 1.97 0.87
C GLN A 170 -0.97 3.04 1.66
N GLU A 171 -1.73 3.87 2.38
CA GLU A 171 -1.21 4.93 3.23
C GLU A 171 -1.36 4.59 4.71
N ILE A 172 -0.31 4.86 5.48
CA ILE A 172 -0.32 4.89 6.94
C ILE A 172 -0.44 6.35 7.37
N ILE A 173 -1.43 6.66 8.20
CA ILE A 173 -1.61 7.99 8.79
C ILE A 173 -1.39 7.93 10.29
N LEU A 174 -0.48 8.77 10.79
CA LEU A 174 -0.30 9.03 12.21
C LEU A 174 -0.93 10.39 12.52
N ILE A 175 -1.91 10.42 13.42
CA ILE A 175 -2.59 11.64 13.84
C ILE A 175 -2.07 12.01 15.22
N VAL A 176 -1.62 13.25 15.35
CA VAL A 176 -0.95 13.76 16.55
C VAL A 176 -1.72 14.96 17.07
N GLY A 177 -2.27 14.84 18.27
CA GLY A 177 -2.88 15.94 19.01
C GLY A 177 -1.84 16.80 19.74
N THR A 178 -2.36 17.79 20.46
CA THR A 178 -1.61 18.73 21.28
C THR A 178 -1.86 18.42 22.76
N GLU A 179 -0.84 18.62 23.61
CA GLU A 179 -0.98 18.54 25.06
C GLU A 179 -1.00 19.95 25.63
N GLN A 180 -2.19 20.44 25.99
CA GLN A 180 -2.41 21.76 26.62
C GLN A 180 -2.99 21.62 28.04
N HIS A 181 -3.66 20.51 28.33
CA HIS A 181 -4.32 20.24 29.61
C HIS A 181 -3.34 20.03 30.76
N SER A 182 -2.30 19.22 30.54
CA SER A 182 -1.27 18.86 31.53
C SER A 182 0.13 19.07 30.97
N ALA A 183 0.30 20.16 30.23
CA ALA A 183 1.51 20.60 29.54
C ALA A 183 2.64 20.90 30.53
N ASN A 184 3.36 19.86 30.94
CA ASN A 184 4.59 19.96 31.72
C ASN A 184 5.79 19.47 30.88
N TYR A 185 7.00 19.68 31.41
CA TYR A 185 8.28 19.25 30.82
C TYR A 185 8.22 17.89 30.12
N GLY A 186 7.72 16.86 30.80
CA GLY A 186 7.68 15.49 30.27
C GLY A 186 6.47 15.19 29.38
N ASN A 187 5.37 15.91 29.51
CA ASN A 187 4.13 15.56 28.83
C ASN A 187 3.91 16.32 27.53
N LYS A 188 4.39 17.57 27.44
CA LYS A 188 4.11 18.48 26.32
C LYS A 188 4.31 17.82 24.95
N MET A 189 5.43 17.10 24.79
CA MET A 189 5.83 16.48 23.51
C MET A 189 5.53 14.98 23.41
N MET A 190 4.73 14.40 24.30
CA MET A 190 4.52 12.94 24.34
C MET A 190 3.78 12.39 23.11
N PHE A 191 2.81 13.11 22.55
CA PHE A 191 2.08 12.64 21.36
C PHE A 191 2.97 12.66 20.10
N PRO A 192 3.68 13.76 19.76
CA PRO A 192 4.64 13.76 18.66
C PRO A 192 5.74 12.70 18.82
N ALA A 193 6.20 12.47 20.05
CA ALA A 193 7.21 11.47 20.34
C ALA A 193 6.74 10.06 19.97
N GLN A 194 5.47 9.71 20.24
CA GLN A 194 4.91 8.41 19.85
C GLN A 194 4.84 8.25 18.32
N ALA A 195 4.49 9.29 17.58
CA ALA A 195 4.51 9.25 16.12
C ALA A 195 5.93 8.99 15.59
N VAL A 196 6.95 9.70 16.08
CA VAL A 196 8.34 9.48 15.67
C VAL A 196 8.81 8.06 16.03
N ARG A 197 8.45 7.55 17.21
CA ARG A 197 8.73 6.17 17.62
C ARG A 197 8.15 5.15 16.64
N GLU A 198 6.90 5.34 16.22
CA GLU A 198 6.23 4.48 15.24
C GLU A 198 6.95 4.45 13.90
N ILE A 199 7.41 5.61 13.42
CA ILE A 199 8.19 5.69 12.18
C ILE A 199 9.49 4.91 12.32
N ARG A 200 10.26 5.19 13.36
CA ARG A 200 11.54 4.52 13.64
C ARG A 200 11.41 3.01 13.69
N GLN A 201 10.37 2.49 14.34
CA GLN A 201 10.25 1.05 14.60
C GLN A 201 9.55 0.28 13.48
N ASN A 202 8.57 0.87 12.81
CA ASN A 202 7.65 0.13 11.95
C ASN A 202 7.60 0.64 10.51
N TYR A 203 8.01 1.89 10.26
CA TYR A 203 7.73 2.56 8.98
C TYR A 203 8.92 3.34 8.41
N SER A 204 10.16 2.97 8.71
CA SER A 204 11.37 3.69 8.25
C SER A 204 11.51 3.78 6.73
N ALA A 205 11.07 2.75 6.01
CA ALA A 205 11.13 2.69 4.54
C ALA A 205 9.75 2.76 3.87
N TYR A 206 8.69 3.08 4.61
CA TYR A 206 7.32 3.03 4.06
C TYR A 206 7.07 4.23 3.13
N LYS A 207 6.60 3.97 1.91
CA LYS A 207 6.50 4.98 0.84
C LYS A 207 5.42 6.04 1.11
N TYR A 208 4.23 5.61 1.54
CA TYR A 208 3.09 6.50 1.78
C TYR A 208 2.79 6.56 3.26
N LEU A 209 3.53 7.41 3.95
CA LEU A 209 3.40 7.65 5.38
C LEU A 209 3.14 9.12 5.61
N THR A 210 2.10 9.43 6.36
CA THR A 210 1.69 10.81 6.64
C THR A 210 1.59 11.03 8.14
N ILE A 211 2.10 12.16 8.61
CA ILE A 211 1.79 12.70 9.94
C ILE A 211 0.83 13.88 9.74
N LEU A 212 -0.33 13.84 10.40
CA LEU A 212 -1.24 14.96 10.53
C LEU A 212 -1.15 15.47 11.96
N MET A 213 -0.42 16.56 12.18
CA MET A 213 -0.16 17.12 13.50
C MET A 213 -0.97 18.39 13.72
N PHE A 214 -1.80 18.39 14.76
CA PHE A 214 -2.44 19.59 15.27
C PHE A 214 -1.40 20.52 15.89
N THR A 215 -1.51 21.82 15.65
CA THR A 215 -0.43 22.77 15.99
C THR A 215 -0.71 23.71 17.14
N ASP A 216 -1.94 23.77 17.64
CA ASP A 216 -2.31 24.71 18.70
C ASP A 216 -1.51 24.49 19.98
N GLY A 217 -0.99 25.58 20.53
CA GLY A 217 -0.19 25.54 21.76
C GLY A 217 1.22 25.00 21.56
N TYR A 218 1.65 24.68 20.33
CA TYR A 218 3.05 24.38 20.03
C TYR A 218 3.76 25.56 19.37
N ASN A 219 4.97 25.85 19.82
CA ASN A 219 5.84 26.84 19.21
C ASN A 219 6.59 26.28 17.97
N SER A 220 7.42 27.13 17.34
CA SER A 220 8.09 26.75 16.09
C SER A 220 9.10 25.60 16.23
N GLU A 221 9.76 25.47 17.38
CA GLU A 221 10.71 24.39 17.66
C GLU A 221 10.01 23.09 17.99
N GLU A 222 8.93 23.15 18.77
CA GLU A 222 8.08 22.00 19.07
C GLU A 222 7.41 21.43 17.82
N LEU A 223 7.21 22.25 16.78
CA LEU A 223 6.71 21.78 15.49
C LEU A 223 7.81 21.26 14.56
N SER A 224 9.00 21.87 14.56
CA SER A 224 10.09 21.51 13.64
C SER A 224 10.89 20.29 14.10
N ASN A 225 11.07 20.11 15.41
CA ASN A 225 11.82 18.98 15.98
C ASN A 225 11.19 17.60 15.66
N PRO A 226 9.86 17.39 15.84
CA PRO A 226 9.20 16.17 15.40
C PRO A 226 9.27 15.96 13.89
N GLU A 227 9.12 17.02 13.09
CA GLU A 227 9.20 16.95 11.63
C GLU A 227 10.59 16.49 11.17
N ASN A 228 11.65 17.09 11.70
CA ASN A 228 13.04 16.74 11.41
C ASN A 228 13.35 15.30 11.82
N SER A 229 12.89 14.91 13.02
CA SER A 229 13.09 13.54 13.54
C SER A 229 12.36 12.50 12.70
N ALA A 230 11.12 12.77 12.28
CA ALA A 230 10.35 11.91 11.39
C ALA A 230 11.07 11.72 10.04
N LYS A 231 11.55 12.81 9.43
CA LYS A 231 12.27 12.78 8.15
C LYS A 231 13.61 12.06 8.25
N ALA A 232 14.30 12.14 9.39
CA ALA A 232 15.54 11.42 9.64
C ALA A 232 15.34 9.88 9.64
N PHE A 233 14.17 9.39 10.07
CA PHE A 233 13.85 7.96 10.02
C PHE A 233 13.17 7.52 8.73
N ASN A 234 12.40 8.40 8.07
CA ASN A 234 11.77 8.14 6.79
C ASN A 234 11.71 9.41 5.94
N ALA A 235 12.56 9.50 4.92
CA ALA A 235 12.63 10.64 4.01
C ALA A 235 11.35 10.88 3.18
N ASN A 236 10.47 9.86 3.06
CA ASN A 236 9.21 9.95 2.31
C ASN A 236 8.04 10.48 3.15
N VAL A 237 8.23 10.68 4.47
CA VAL A 237 7.13 11.11 5.34
C VAL A 237 6.50 12.42 4.86
N ASN A 238 5.19 12.43 4.70
CA ASN A 238 4.41 13.62 4.44
C ASN A 238 3.97 14.23 5.77
N PHE A 239 4.76 15.19 6.28
CA PHE A 239 4.42 15.90 7.50
C PHE A 239 3.48 17.07 7.19
N LYS A 240 2.32 17.11 7.82
CA LYS A 240 1.31 18.16 7.64
C LYS A 240 0.94 18.74 9.00
N LYS A 241 0.98 20.05 9.06
CA LYS A 241 0.44 20.86 10.16
C LYS A 241 -1.01 21.17 9.84
N ILE A 242 -1.92 20.88 10.77
CA ILE A 242 -3.37 21.10 10.62
C ILE A 242 -3.90 21.78 11.89
N ASN A 243 -5.08 22.40 11.81
CA ASN A 243 -5.66 23.12 12.95
C ASN A 243 -7.04 22.61 13.36
N THR A 244 -7.75 21.93 12.46
CA THR A 244 -9.15 21.53 12.69
C THR A 244 -9.44 20.10 12.26
N VAL A 245 -10.51 19.54 12.81
CA VAL A 245 -11.08 18.27 12.34
C VAL A 245 -11.54 18.37 10.88
N THR A 246 -11.96 19.56 10.42
CA THR A 246 -12.26 19.81 9.00
C THR A 246 -11.02 19.59 8.11
N ASP A 247 -9.84 20.04 8.53
CA ASP A 247 -8.59 19.80 7.81
C ASP A 247 -8.27 18.30 7.73
N LEU A 248 -8.45 17.60 8.86
CA LEU A 248 -8.27 16.14 8.94
C LEU A 248 -9.21 15.40 7.97
N ILE A 249 -10.50 15.72 7.97
CA ILE A 249 -11.51 15.12 7.09
C ILE A 249 -11.21 15.46 5.63
N ASN A 250 -10.83 16.71 5.33
CA ASN A 250 -10.41 17.12 4.00
C ASN A 250 -9.23 16.29 3.50
N TYR A 251 -8.21 16.06 4.33
CA TYR A 251 -7.07 15.23 3.98
C TYR A 251 -7.48 13.76 3.75
N PHE A 252 -8.34 13.20 4.60
CA PHE A 252 -8.85 11.85 4.38
C PHE A 252 -9.54 11.72 3.03
N ASN A 253 -10.42 12.66 2.71
CA ASN A 253 -11.25 12.61 1.51
C ASN A 253 -10.50 12.93 0.21
N LYS A 254 -9.47 13.78 0.27
CA LYS A 254 -8.82 14.33 -0.94
C LYS A 254 -7.36 13.91 -1.07
N GLY A 255 -6.69 13.65 0.04
CA GLY A 255 -5.23 13.56 0.09
C GLY A 255 -4.58 14.92 -0.16
N ASP A 256 -3.44 14.94 -0.84
CA ASP A 256 -2.74 16.16 -1.24
C ASP A 256 -1.92 15.95 -2.52
N SER A 257 -0.98 16.85 -2.84
CA SER A 257 -0.13 16.74 -4.03
C SER A 257 0.79 15.52 -4.03
N LYS A 258 1.11 14.92 -2.88
CA LYS A 258 1.91 13.69 -2.75
C LYS A 258 1.04 12.45 -2.72
N VAL A 259 -0.18 12.56 -2.19
CA VAL A 259 -1.12 11.45 -2.01
C VAL A 259 -2.39 11.69 -2.81
N ILE A 260 -2.49 11.06 -3.97
CA ILE A 260 -3.72 11.09 -4.78
C ILE A 260 -4.67 9.99 -4.28
N ARG A 261 -5.74 10.38 -3.58
CA ARG A 261 -6.62 9.45 -2.84
C ARG A 261 -7.24 8.33 -3.70
N GLY A 262 -7.49 8.59 -4.98
CA GLY A 262 -7.98 7.57 -5.93
C GLY A 262 -6.98 6.42 -6.18
N ASN A 263 -5.68 6.68 -6.02
CA ASN A 263 -4.61 5.69 -6.24
C ASN A 263 -4.01 5.17 -4.93
N VAL A 264 -4.08 5.96 -3.86
CA VAL A 264 -3.50 5.67 -2.55
C VAL A 264 -4.60 5.70 -1.50
N LYS A 265 -4.97 4.54 -0.97
CA LYS A 265 -6.05 4.41 0.02
C LYS A 265 -5.51 4.28 1.44
N ILE A 266 -6.25 4.81 2.41
CA ILE A 266 -5.90 4.73 3.83
C ILE A 266 -6.05 3.26 4.27
N SER A 267 -4.95 2.67 4.72
CA SER A 267 -4.95 1.30 5.26
C SER A 267 -4.82 1.27 6.77
N THR A 268 -4.14 2.25 7.35
CA THR A 268 -3.91 2.28 8.79
C THR A 268 -3.95 3.70 9.33
N ILE A 269 -4.63 3.86 10.46
CA ILE A 269 -4.59 5.09 11.26
C ILE A 269 -4.05 4.74 12.65
N LYS A 270 -3.15 5.56 13.18
CA LYS A 270 -2.78 5.57 14.60
C LYS A 270 -3.03 6.95 15.19
N VAL A 271 -3.78 7.02 16.27
CA VAL A 271 -4.18 8.26 16.93
C VAL A 271 -3.44 8.41 18.25
N PHE A 272 -2.61 9.46 18.37
CA PHE A 272 -1.92 9.86 19.59
C PHE A 272 -2.48 11.21 20.04
N ALA A 273 -3.39 11.18 21.00
CA ALA A 273 -4.09 12.37 21.47
C ALA A 273 -4.75 12.11 22.82
N HIS A 274 -5.34 13.15 23.38
CA HIS A 274 -6.33 13.01 24.44
C HIS A 274 -7.60 12.33 23.93
N GLY A 275 -8.38 11.83 24.89
CA GLY A 275 -9.67 11.24 24.59
C GLY A 275 -10.69 11.46 25.70
N LEU A 276 -11.90 11.76 25.26
CA LEU A 276 -13.09 11.76 26.11
C LEU A 276 -13.96 10.57 25.68
N PRO A 277 -14.98 10.19 26.47
CA PRO A 277 -15.90 9.13 26.07
C PRO A 277 -16.42 9.37 24.64
N SER A 278 -16.03 8.49 23.72
CA SER A 278 -16.39 8.52 22.30
C SER A 278 -15.99 9.79 21.53
N ILE A 279 -14.85 10.40 21.91
CA ILE A 279 -14.29 11.59 21.25
C ILE A 279 -12.78 11.44 21.15
N PHE A 280 -12.20 11.72 19.97
CA PHE A 280 -10.78 12.10 19.91
C PHE A 280 -10.68 13.60 20.15
N ASP A 281 -9.92 14.00 21.16
CA ASP A 281 -9.71 15.42 21.47
C ASP A 281 -8.27 15.78 21.13
N PHE A 282 -8.07 16.50 20.02
CA PHE A 282 -6.75 16.85 19.52
C PHE A 282 -6.16 18.12 20.13
N GLY A 283 -6.92 18.83 20.97
CA GLY A 283 -6.42 19.98 21.72
C GLY A 283 -7.26 20.27 22.94
N LEU A 284 -7.37 19.25 23.80
CA LEU A 284 -8.09 19.32 25.06
C LEU A 284 -7.64 20.53 25.86
N ASP A 285 -8.62 21.33 26.31
CA ASP A 285 -8.47 22.58 27.05
C ASP A 285 -7.70 23.70 26.32
N GLY A 286 -7.40 23.50 25.03
CA GLY A 286 -6.84 24.53 24.17
C GLY A 286 -7.87 25.54 23.66
N LYS A 287 -7.39 26.69 23.19
CA LYS A 287 -8.24 27.80 22.70
C LYS A 287 -9.21 27.38 21.60
N ASN A 288 -8.82 26.46 20.72
CA ASN A 288 -9.66 25.94 19.63
C ASN A 288 -10.18 24.53 19.87
N GLN A 289 -10.29 24.05 21.12
CA GLN A 289 -10.69 22.68 21.44
C GLN A 289 -11.95 22.19 20.69
N LEU A 290 -12.94 23.07 20.49
CA LEU A 290 -14.21 22.68 19.87
C LEU A 290 -14.05 22.30 18.39
N THR A 291 -13.15 22.94 17.65
CA THR A 291 -12.88 22.61 16.25
C THR A 291 -11.90 21.44 16.10
N GLN A 292 -11.35 20.96 17.22
CA GLN A 292 -10.35 19.89 17.31
C GLN A 292 -10.89 18.61 17.93
N ARG A 293 -12.21 18.52 18.16
CA ARG A 293 -12.88 17.31 18.65
C ARG A 293 -13.48 16.49 17.53
N PHE A 294 -12.93 15.30 17.30
CA PHE A 294 -13.53 14.34 16.39
C PHE A 294 -14.56 13.49 17.12
N GLU A 295 -15.82 13.82 16.91
CA GLU A 295 -17.01 13.09 17.39
C GLU A 295 -17.62 12.13 16.36
N ILE A 296 -18.57 11.29 16.80
CA ILE A 296 -19.32 10.33 15.97
C ILE A 296 -19.96 10.98 14.72
N LYS A 297 -20.49 12.21 14.84
CA LYS A 297 -21.15 12.92 13.73
C LYS A 297 -20.23 13.14 12.52
N HIS A 298 -18.93 13.30 12.75
CA HIS A 298 -17.97 13.56 11.68
C HIS A 298 -17.65 12.32 10.85
N ILE A 299 -17.98 11.12 11.32
CA ILE A 299 -17.70 9.87 10.59
C ILE A 299 -18.38 9.88 9.22
N SER A 300 -19.63 10.36 9.15
CA SER A 300 -20.38 10.42 7.89
C SER A 300 -19.83 11.40 6.86
N GLU A 301 -18.99 12.35 7.29
CA GLU A 301 -18.35 13.32 6.40
C GLU A 301 -17.13 12.72 5.66
N ILE A 302 -16.66 11.55 6.10
CA ILE A 302 -15.52 10.88 5.52
C ILE A 302 -15.99 9.90 4.44
N LYS A 303 -15.41 10.01 3.25
CA LYS A 303 -15.64 9.13 2.10
C LYS A 303 -15.08 7.73 2.36
N LYS A 304 -15.94 6.72 2.44
CA LYS A 304 -15.54 5.32 2.66
C LYS A 304 -14.56 4.81 1.61
N GLU A 305 -14.71 5.24 0.36
CA GLU A 305 -13.85 4.87 -0.77
C GLU A 305 -12.40 5.35 -0.63
N SER A 306 -12.14 6.28 0.30
CA SER A 306 -10.80 6.74 0.66
C SER A 306 -9.99 5.67 1.39
N PHE A 307 -10.64 4.64 1.92
CA PHE A 307 -10.05 3.56 2.70
C PHE A 307 -9.96 2.28 1.88
N VAL A 308 -9.00 1.42 2.24
CA VAL A 308 -9.03 0.02 1.81
C VAL A 308 -10.26 -0.69 2.39
N SER A 309 -10.59 -1.87 1.89
CA SER A 309 -11.79 -2.62 2.30
C SER A 309 -11.81 -3.07 3.78
N SER A 310 -10.64 -3.16 4.41
CA SER A 310 -10.49 -3.55 5.83
C SER A 310 -9.33 -2.79 6.47
N PRO A 311 -9.50 -1.49 6.76
CA PRO A 311 -8.46 -0.69 7.36
C PRO A 311 -8.30 -1.03 8.85
N ILE A 312 -7.15 -0.69 9.42
CA ILE A 312 -6.87 -0.89 10.85
C ILE A 312 -6.73 0.48 11.52
N ILE A 313 -7.43 0.69 12.63
CA ILE A 313 -7.35 1.94 13.40
C ILE A 313 -6.86 1.60 14.81
N TYR A 314 -5.78 2.24 15.25
CA TYR A 314 -5.32 2.19 16.63
C TYR A 314 -5.63 3.52 17.30
N SER A 315 -6.54 3.50 18.27
CA SER A 315 -6.73 4.62 19.19
C SER A 315 -5.86 4.42 20.42
N PHE A 316 -4.86 5.28 20.58
CA PHE A 316 -4.17 5.49 21.84
C PHE A 316 -4.76 6.66 22.63
N ALA A 317 -5.91 7.20 22.19
CA ALA A 317 -6.69 8.16 22.94
C ALA A 317 -7.53 7.46 24.02
N CYS A 318 -7.71 8.14 25.14
CA CYS A 318 -8.51 7.65 26.26
C CYS A 318 -9.96 7.37 25.85
N ARG A 319 -10.56 6.29 26.37
CA ARG A 319 -12.02 6.08 26.40
C ARG A 319 -12.75 6.18 25.04
N THR A 320 -12.07 5.99 23.91
CA THR A 320 -12.73 5.97 22.59
C THR A 320 -13.73 4.82 22.46
N GLY A 321 -13.49 3.71 23.15
CA GLY A 321 -14.39 2.55 23.21
C GLY A 321 -15.51 2.66 24.26
N ASN A 322 -15.69 3.85 24.85
CA ASN A 322 -16.59 4.10 25.96
C ASN A 322 -17.49 5.30 25.64
N LEU A 323 -18.80 5.17 25.86
CA LEU A 323 -19.80 6.22 25.61
C LEU A 323 -20.19 6.98 26.88
N ASP A 324 -19.88 6.47 28.07
CA ASP A 324 -20.34 7.04 29.34
C ASP A 324 -19.69 8.39 29.61
N ASN A 325 -20.43 9.46 29.31
CA ASN A 325 -20.06 10.85 29.49
C ASN A 325 -20.70 11.49 30.73
N ARG A 326 -21.32 10.70 31.61
CA ARG A 326 -21.95 11.22 32.82
C ARG A 326 -20.91 11.93 33.71
N PRO A 327 -21.26 13.05 34.35
CA PRO A 327 -20.34 13.77 35.24
C PRO A 327 -19.74 12.88 36.34
N GLU A 328 -20.51 11.93 36.87
CA GLU A 328 -20.09 10.97 37.89
C GLU A 328 -18.88 10.14 37.45
N ALA A 329 -18.90 9.67 36.20
CA ALA A 329 -17.83 8.85 35.62
C ALA A 329 -16.49 9.60 35.49
N SER A 330 -16.52 10.93 35.57
CA SER A 330 -15.34 11.79 35.54
C SER A 330 -14.83 12.19 36.93
N LYS A 331 -15.58 11.88 38.00
CA LYS A 331 -15.16 12.17 39.38
C LYS A 331 -13.97 11.28 39.79
N LYS A 332 -13.00 11.87 40.48
CA LYS A 332 -11.86 11.15 41.04
C LYS A 332 -12.37 10.08 42.02
N GLY A 333 -11.90 8.85 41.87
CA GLY A 333 -12.31 7.72 42.72
C GLY A 333 -13.60 7.01 42.28
N TYR A 334 -14.30 7.47 41.22
CA TYR A 334 -15.43 6.73 40.68
C TYR A 334 -15.00 5.32 40.24
N THR A 335 -15.79 4.34 40.65
CA THR A 335 -15.57 2.92 40.37
C THR A 335 -16.82 2.37 39.72
N TYR A 336 -16.66 1.77 38.54
CA TYR A 336 -17.71 1.01 37.90
C TYR A 336 -17.88 -0.34 38.59
N ASP A 337 -19.13 -0.81 38.67
CA ASP A 337 -19.46 -2.15 39.14
C ASP A 337 -19.37 -3.19 37.98
N SER A 338 -19.81 -4.42 38.25
CA SER A 338 -19.81 -5.51 37.27
C SER A 338 -20.72 -5.24 36.05
N ASN A 339 -21.68 -4.33 36.16
CA ASN A 339 -22.65 -3.99 35.11
C ASN A 339 -22.20 -2.79 34.27
N TRP A 340 -20.91 -2.41 34.35
CA TRP A 340 -20.33 -1.28 33.62
C TRP A 340 -20.68 -1.23 32.13
N ILE A 341 -20.90 -2.38 31.49
CA ILE A 341 -21.21 -2.48 30.06
C ILE A 341 -22.52 -1.76 29.67
N GLU A 342 -23.50 -1.71 30.57
CA GLU A 342 -24.79 -1.03 30.36
C GLU A 342 -24.64 0.50 30.33
N LEU A 343 -23.64 1.00 31.06
CA LEU A 343 -23.33 2.43 31.18
C LEU A 343 -22.37 2.87 30.08
N VAL A 344 -21.29 2.12 29.90
CA VAL A 344 -20.20 2.41 28.95
C VAL A 344 -20.60 2.13 27.50
N LYS A 345 -21.51 1.19 27.27
CA LYS A 345 -22.07 0.84 25.95
C LYS A 345 -21.02 0.78 24.83
N PRO A 346 -20.03 -0.15 24.89
CA PRO A 346 -18.97 -0.22 23.88
C PRO A 346 -19.48 -0.31 22.44
N GLN A 347 -20.65 -0.91 22.22
CA GLN A 347 -21.28 -1.05 20.90
C GLN A 347 -21.83 0.25 20.31
N GLU A 348 -22.01 1.27 21.13
CA GLU A 348 -22.47 2.59 20.70
C GLU A 348 -21.31 3.60 20.64
N SER A 349 -20.11 3.19 21.09
CA SER A 349 -18.93 4.05 21.17
C SER A 349 -18.37 4.48 19.81
N LEU A 350 -17.58 5.55 19.81
CA LEU A 350 -16.85 6.01 18.62
C LEU A 350 -16.04 4.89 17.96
N ALA A 351 -15.36 4.04 18.75
CA ALA A 351 -14.59 2.92 18.22
C ALA A 351 -15.46 1.93 17.42
N GLN A 352 -16.65 1.58 17.93
CA GLN A 352 -17.57 0.71 17.20
C GLN A 352 -18.15 1.42 15.96
N LYS A 353 -18.51 2.71 16.05
CA LYS A 353 -19.03 3.46 14.89
C LYS A 353 -18.01 3.57 13.77
N LEU A 354 -16.72 3.74 14.09
CA LEU A 354 -15.63 3.68 13.11
C LEU A 354 -15.51 2.28 12.49
N ALA A 355 -15.56 1.22 13.31
CA ALA A 355 -15.50 -0.17 12.83
C ALA A 355 -16.64 -0.48 11.85
N ASP A 356 -17.88 -0.10 12.20
CA ASP A 356 -19.06 -0.35 11.38
C ASP A 356 -19.04 0.45 10.07
N TYR A 357 -18.67 1.73 10.15
CA TYR A 357 -18.72 2.63 8.99
C TYR A 357 -17.68 2.24 7.94
N PHE A 358 -16.43 2.02 8.35
CA PHE A 358 -15.30 1.73 7.45
C PHE A 358 -15.06 0.23 7.22
N ASN A 359 -15.83 -0.65 7.88
CA ASN A 359 -15.49 -2.07 7.97
C ASN A 359 -14.06 -2.28 8.53
N ALA A 360 -13.70 -1.45 9.51
CA ALA A 360 -12.36 -1.42 10.09
C ALA A 360 -12.22 -2.42 11.24
N THR A 361 -10.98 -2.88 11.48
CA THR A 361 -10.59 -3.37 12.80
C THR A 361 -10.10 -2.20 13.62
N VAL A 362 -10.82 -1.87 14.70
CA VAL A 362 -10.44 -0.76 15.59
C VAL A 362 -9.93 -1.33 16.91
N TYR A 363 -8.75 -0.87 17.33
CA TYR A 363 -8.18 -1.16 18.63
C TYR A 363 -8.27 0.09 19.49
N ALA A 364 -9.02 0.04 20.58
CA ALA A 364 -9.26 1.20 21.43
C ALA A 364 -9.36 0.82 22.91
N TYR A 365 -9.07 1.78 23.78
CA TYR A 365 -9.26 1.62 25.21
C TYR A 365 -10.70 1.93 25.62
N ILE A 366 -11.25 1.10 26.50
CA ILE A 366 -12.50 1.36 27.23
C ILE A 366 -12.26 2.40 28.34
N LYS A 367 -11.06 2.38 28.94
CA LYS A 367 -10.62 3.30 29.99
C LYS A 367 -9.57 4.28 29.49
N ARG A 368 -8.97 5.07 30.38
CA ARG A 368 -7.90 6.02 30.01
C ARG A 368 -6.67 5.27 29.50
N SER A 369 -6.00 5.83 28.50
CA SER A 369 -4.62 5.51 28.16
C SER A 369 -3.67 6.30 29.05
N GLU A 370 -2.45 5.81 29.19
CA GLU A 370 -1.40 6.40 30.02
C GLU A 370 -0.14 6.58 29.17
N TYR A 371 0.38 7.80 29.21
CA TYR A 371 1.57 8.20 28.47
C TYR A 371 2.76 8.48 29.40
N LYS A 372 2.58 8.49 30.72
CA LYS A 372 3.62 8.76 31.72
C LYS A 372 4.89 7.93 31.52
N SER A 373 4.78 6.69 31.09
CA SER A 373 5.91 5.78 30.86
C SER A 373 6.59 5.95 29.50
N THR A 374 6.09 6.85 28.64
CA THR A 374 6.61 7.08 27.27
C THR A 374 8.11 7.35 27.25
N TRP A 375 8.59 8.10 28.25
CA TRP A 375 9.98 8.52 28.39
C TRP A 375 10.81 7.65 29.36
N ASP A 376 10.21 6.60 29.92
CA ASP A 376 10.93 5.68 30.82
C ASP A 376 11.94 4.86 30.03
N ASP A 377 13.15 5.39 29.91
CA ASP A 377 14.27 4.82 29.17
C ASP A 377 14.95 3.63 29.88
N LYS A 378 14.47 3.27 31.09
CA LYS A 378 15.01 2.18 31.91
C LYS A 378 16.53 2.23 32.11
N GLY A 379 17.12 3.44 32.13
CA GLY A 379 18.56 3.64 32.27
C GLY A 379 19.36 3.53 30.97
N ASN A 380 18.71 3.54 29.81
CA ASN A 380 19.39 3.48 28.51
C ASN A 380 20.21 4.76 28.25
N LYS A 381 21.53 4.69 28.52
CA LYS A 381 22.47 5.81 28.34
C LYS A 381 22.47 6.38 26.93
N ALA A 382 22.40 5.53 25.89
CA ALA A 382 22.47 5.98 24.50
C ALA A 382 21.22 6.77 24.08
N TYR A 383 20.05 6.39 24.59
CA TYR A 383 18.81 7.14 24.39
C TYR A 383 18.82 8.44 25.20
N LYS A 384 19.22 8.36 26.48
CA LYS A 384 19.28 9.50 27.40
C LYS A 384 20.23 10.61 26.92
N ASN A 385 21.37 10.24 26.34
CA ASN A 385 22.34 11.20 25.78
C ASN A 385 21.81 12.01 24.59
N LYS A 386 20.61 11.71 24.08
CA LYS A 386 19.98 12.42 22.96
C LYS A 386 18.82 13.31 23.38
N TYR A 387 18.51 13.38 24.69
CA TYR A 387 17.51 14.33 25.14
C TYR A 387 17.96 15.76 24.84
N ILE A 388 17.01 16.56 24.40
CA ILE A 388 17.16 18.00 24.24
C ILE A 388 16.01 18.68 24.97
N GLN A 389 16.24 19.93 25.33
CA GLN A 389 15.26 20.83 25.92
C GLN A 389 14.84 21.82 24.83
N ILE A 390 13.54 22.04 24.69
CA ILE A 390 12.96 22.99 23.75
C ILE A 390 12.34 24.10 24.58
N GLU A 391 12.71 25.35 24.37
CA GLU A 391 12.12 26.46 25.12
C GLU A 391 10.61 26.56 24.86
N ASP A 392 9.80 26.73 25.92
CA ASP A 392 8.35 26.89 25.92
C ASP A 392 7.89 27.60 27.21
N GLU A 393 7.65 28.90 27.12
CA GLU A 393 7.19 29.76 28.22
C GLU A 393 5.72 29.47 28.65
N ASP A 394 4.96 28.73 27.85
CA ASP A 394 3.53 28.45 28.07
C ASP A 394 3.27 27.14 28.85
N LEU A 395 4.29 26.59 29.53
CA LEU A 395 4.14 25.36 30.32
C LEU A 395 3.41 25.61 31.64
N ASN A 396 2.30 24.88 31.85
CA ASN A 396 1.49 24.93 33.05
C ASN A 396 2.21 24.20 34.20
N GLY A 397 2.96 24.95 35.00
CA GLY A 397 3.77 24.43 36.08
C GLY A 397 2.96 24.04 37.32
N GLU A 398 2.68 22.75 37.51
CA GLU A 398 2.53 22.18 38.86
C GLU A 398 3.15 20.77 38.91
N ALA A 399 4.39 20.68 39.41
CA ALA A 399 4.82 19.72 40.44
C ALA A 399 6.34 19.43 40.50
N TYR A 400 7.17 19.77 39.50
CA TYR A 400 8.58 19.34 39.56
C TYR A 400 9.58 20.25 38.82
N ARG A 401 9.86 21.46 39.38
CA ARG A 401 11.19 22.18 39.41
C ARG A 401 11.08 23.71 39.43
N PRO A 402 10.91 24.37 40.61
CA PRO A 402 10.63 25.81 40.76
C PRO A 402 11.40 26.87 39.97
N ASN A 403 12.54 26.54 39.35
CA ASN A 403 13.49 27.54 38.87
C ASN A 403 14.06 27.26 37.46
N GLN A 404 13.45 26.38 36.64
CA GLN A 404 13.91 26.06 35.26
C GLN A 404 12.70 25.70 34.35
N TRP A 405 11.74 26.61 34.21
CA TRP A 405 10.34 26.24 33.93
C TRP A 405 9.82 26.40 32.51
N ASP A 406 10.65 26.85 31.57
CA ASP A 406 10.20 27.17 30.22
C ASP A 406 10.76 26.18 29.21
N GLU A 407 10.78 24.87 29.51
CA GLU A 407 11.35 23.87 28.62
C GLU A 407 10.50 22.61 28.49
N ALA A 408 10.30 22.14 27.26
CA ALA A 408 9.73 20.85 26.93
C ALA A 408 10.83 19.80 26.67
N LEU A 409 10.62 18.56 27.15
CA LEU A 409 11.51 17.43 26.89
C LEU A 409 11.30 16.90 25.47
N TRP A 410 12.39 16.76 24.71
CA TRP A 410 12.37 16.06 23.43
C TRP A 410 13.50 15.05 23.29
N ASN A 411 13.24 14.00 22.51
CA ASN A 411 14.27 13.08 22.05
C ASN A 411 14.11 12.88 20.53
N PRO A 412 15.15 13.10 19.71
CA PRO A 412 15.08 12.89 18.27
C PRO A 412 14.75 11.45 17.86
N GLN A 413 14.85 10.47 18.77
CA GLN A 413 14.43 9.10 18.52
C GLN A 413 12.93 8.85 18.74
N GLY A 414 12.17 9.89 19.09
CA GLY A 414 10.80 9.78 19.57
C GLY A 414 10.74 9.09 20.93
N ALA A 415 9.53 8.68 21.30
CA ALA A 415 9.24 7.96 22.54
C ALA A 415 10.08 6.68 22.71
N TYR A 416 10.35 6.33 23.98
CA TYR A 416 11.01 5.07 24.32
C TYR A 416 10.00 3.92 24.32
N ALA A 417 8.97 4.03 25.17
CA ALA A 417 7.94 3.03 25.36
C ALA A 417 6.62 3.42 24.68
N PRO A 418 5.75 2.46 24.29
CA PRO A 418 4.43 2.77 23.78
C PRO A 418 3.48 3.22 24.92
N PRO A 419 2.34 3.85 24.61
CA PRO A 419 1.33 4.17 25.62
C PRO A 419 0.75 2.89 26.23
N THR A 420 0.47 2.94 27.53
CA THR A 420 -0.14 1.83 28.27
C THR A 420 -1.59 2.13 28.63
N VAL A 421 -2.26 1.16 29.24
CA VAL A 421 -3.56 1.40 29.85
C VAL A 421 -3.36 2.16 31.18
N GLY A 422 -4.22 3.14 31.47
CA GLY A 422 -4.18 3.87 32.75
C GLY A 422 -4.72 3.04 33.91
N THR A 423 -5.06 3.68 35.03
CA THR A 423 -5.71 3.01 36.18
C THR A 423 -7.14 3.48 36.42
N THR A 424 -7.55 4.60 35.82
CA THR A 424 -8.85 5.23 36.06
C THR A 424 -9.70 5.36 34.79
N PRO A 425 -11.05 5.43 34.93
CA PRO A 425 -11.81 5.13 36.14
C PRO A 425 -11.69 3.63 36.53
N THR A 426 -11.84 3.33 37.81
CA THR A 426 -11.67 1.97 38.35
C THR A 426 -12.86 1.10 37.95
N GLY A 427 -12.70 -0.22 37.93
CA GLY A 427 -13.77 -1.16 37.57
C GLY A 427 -13.93 -1.39 36.07
N LEU A 428 -13.26 -0.59 35.23
CA LEU A 428 -13.20 -0.82 33.79
C LEU A 428 -12.05 -1.76 33.38
N PRO A 429 -12.21 -2.52 32.28
CA PRO A 429 -11.19 -3.44 31.77
C PRO A 429 -9.84 -2.77 31.49
N SER A 430 -8.76 -3.36 32.01
CA SER A 430 -7.39 -2.84 31.92
C SER A 430 -6.63 -3.32 30.68
N GLN A 431 -7.28 -3.34 29.52
CA GLN A 431 -6.63 -3.74 28.27
C GLN A 431 -7.25 -3.06 27.05
N VAL A 432 -6.57 -3.17 25.92
CA VAL A 432 -7.09 -2.75 24.63
C VAL A 432 -8.22 -3.68 24.21
N TYR A 433 -9.28 -3.11 23.65
CA TYR A 433 -10.40 -3.85 23.06
C TYR A 433 -10.31 -3.79 21.54
N LYS A 434 -10.73 -4.88 20.90
CA LYS A 434 -10.91 -5.02 19.47
C LYS A 434 -12.39 -4.82 19.14
N PHE A 435 -12.66 -3.91 18.22
CA PHE A 435 -13.97 -3.62 17.66
C PHE A 435 -13.94 -3.97 16.18
N GLU A 436 -14.98 -4.67 15.72
CA GLU A 436 -15.16 -5.08 14.34
C GLU A 436 -16.63 -4.92 13.96
N LYS A 437 -16.89 -4.68 12.68
CA LYS A 437 -18.24 -4.51 12.16
C LYS A 437 -19.15 -5.67 12.55
N ASN A 438 -20.32 -5.36 13.10
CA ASN A 438 -21.35 -6.33 13.50
C ASN A 438 -20.87 -7.39 14.51
N LYS A 439 -19.80 -7.13 15.28
CA LYS A 439 -19.32 -8.03 16.33
C LYS A 439 -19.30 -7.32 17.67
N LYS A 440 -19.54 -8.08 18.74
CA LYS A 440 -19.31 -7.58 20.10
C LYS A 440 -17.82 -7.26 20.28
N ALA A 441 -17.56 -6.17 21.00
CA ALA A 441 -16.21 -5.73 21.33
C ALA A 441 -15.58 -6.75 22.28
N VAL A 442 -14.37 -7.17 21.98
CA VAL A 442 -13.66 -8.20 22.74
C VAL A 442 -12.32 -7.69 23.23
N PRO A 443 -11.86 -8.13 24.41
CA PRO A 443 -10.47 -8.00 24.83
C PRO A 443 -9.48 -8.41 23.72
N LYS A 444 -8.45 -7.61 23.46
CA LYS A 444 -7.34 -7.93 22.53
C LYS A 444 -6.32 -8.86 23.19
#